data_AF-A0A5C8PX62-F1
#
_entry.id   AF-A0A5C8PX62-F1
#
_cell.length_a   1.000
_cell.length_b   1.000
_cell.length_c   1.000
_cell.angle_alpha   90.00
_cell.angle_beta   90.00
_cell.angle_gamma   90.00
#
_symmetry.space_group_name_H-M   'P 1'
#
loop_
_entity.id
_entity.type
_entity.pdbx_description
1 polymer ?
#
loop_
_entity_poly.entity_id
_entity_poly.type
_entity_poly.pdbx_seq_one_letter_code
_entity_poly.pdbx_strand_id
1 'polypeptide(L)'
;DYASHSPHVEALEEHLLTVLADITPQAASIPFHSTTHPIDRPTDTTTLNSTYWYDNLRQPVHFHTTLTHLNNTGHTTYIET
;
A
#
# COMPACT_ATOMS: atom_id res chain seq x y z
N ASP A 1 -17.51 10.57 -5.61
CA ASP A 1 -16.95 10.03 -6.87
C ASP A 1 -15.74 10.84 -7.30
N TYR A 2 -14.56 10.22 -7.30
CA TYR A 2 -13.33 10.78 -7.85
C TYR A 2 -12.46 9.65 -8.42
N ALA A 3 -11.54 9.96 -9.34
CA ALA A 3 -10.72 8.97 -10.03
C ALA A 3 -9.39 8.67 -9.29
N SER A 4 -9.45 7.82 -8.25
CA SER A 4 -8.26 7.29 -7.59
C SER A 4 -7.40 6.42 -8.52
N HIS A 5 -6.14 6.16 -8.13
CA HIS A 5 -5.18 5.31 -8.86
C HIS A 5 -4.91 5.79 -10.30
N SER A 6 -4.96 7.11 -10.50
CA SER A 6 -4.83 7.75 -11.80
C SER A 6 -4.09 9.07 -11.71
N PRO A 7 -3.60 9.63 -12.83
CA PRO A 7 -2.98 10.96 -12.84
C PRO A 7 -3.87 12.08 -12.28
N HIS A 8 -5.19 11.90 -12.19
CA HIS A 8 -6.10 12.92 -11.65
C HIS A 8 -5.81 13.27 -10.18
N VAL A 9 -5.10 12.42 -9.43
CA VAL A 9 -4.74 12.71 -8.03
C VAL A 9 -3.40 13.44 -7.87
N GLU A 10 -2.65 13.70 -8.96
CA GLU A 10 -1.31 14.32 -8.88
C GLU A 10 -1.36 15.73 -8.28
N ALA A 11 -2.46 16.47 -8.49
CA ALA A 11 -2.66 17.78 -7.87
C ALA A 11 -2.71 17.75 -6.32
N LEU A 12 -2.85 16.56 -5.72
CA LEU A 12 -2.89 16.37 -4.27
C LEU A 12 -1.54 15.95 -3.67
N GLU A 13 -0.51 15.70 -4.49
CA GLU A 13 0.77 15.15 -4.02
C GLU A 13 1.40 15.98 -2.90
N GLU A 14 1.69 17.25 -3.17
CA GLU A 14 2.33 18.15 -2.20
C GLU A 14 1.47 18.32 -0.93
N HIS A 15 0.16 18.41 -1.11
CA HIS A 15 -0.77 18.51 0.01
C HIS A 15 -0.72 17.26 0.89
N LEU A 16 -0.76 16.06 0.30
CA LEU A 16 -0.72 14.80 1.02
C LEU A 16 0.63 14.56 1.69
N LEU A 17 1.75 14.87 1.03
CA LEU A 17 3.08 14.79 1.63
C LEU A 17 3.18 15.70 2.87
N THR A 18 2.54 16.87 2.84
CA THR A 18 2.53 17.83 3.94
C THR A 18 1.65 17.36 5.10
N VAL A 19 0.39 17.01 4.85
CA VAL A 19 -0.56 16.66 5.94
C VAL A 19 -0.26 15.32 6.58
N LEU A 20 0.48 14.44 5.88
CA LEU A 20 0.91 13.13 6.39
C LEU A 20 2.36 13.14 6.89
N ALA A 21 3.03 14.29 6.94
CA ALA A 21 4.45 14.40 7.29
C ALA A 21 4.79 13.85 8.69
N ASP A 22 3.86 14.00 9.64
CA ASP A 22 4.06 13.61 11.03
C ASP A 22 3.71 12.13 11.31
N ILE A 23 3.30 11.36 10.28
CA ILE A 23 3.10 9.91 10.44
C ILE A 23 4.44 9.29 10.83
N THR A 24 4.43 8.56 11.95
CA THR A 24 5.56 7.76 12.42
C THR A 24 5.20 6.28 12.24
N PRO A 25 5.58 5.64 11.11
CA PRO A 25 5.26 4.24 10.87
C PRO A 25 5.99 3.35 11.88
N GLN A 26 5.38 2.22 12.22
CA GLN A 26 5.93 1.28 13.19
C GLN A 26 6.00 -0.11 12.59
N ALA A 27 6.86 -0.94 13.17
CA ALA A 27 6.93 -2.35 12.81
C ALA A 27 5.60 -3.04 13.21
N ALA A 28 4.91 -3.59 12.22
CA ALA A 28 3.72 -4.40 12.41
C ALA A 28 4.08 -5.76 13.02
N SER A 29 3.22 -6.22 13.93
CA SER A 29 3.31 -7.56 14.52
C SER A 29 2.74 -8.67 13.61
N ILE A 30 1.97 -8.29 12.59
CA ILE A 30 1.41 -9.19 11.58
C ILE A 30 2.01 -8.82 10.21
N PRO A 31 2.42 -9.81 9.38
CA PRO A 31 2.91 -9.55 8.04
C PRO A 31 1.95 -8.71 7.21
N PHE A 32 2.44 -7.59 6.69
CA PHE A 32 1.71 -6.73 5.76
C PHE A 32 2.28 -6.92 4.34
N HIS A 33 1.44 -7.32 3.40
CA HIS A 33 1.81 -7.43 1.98
C HIS A 33 1.18 -6.28 1.20
N SER A 34 1.99 -5.30 0.82
CA SER A 34 1.54 -4.14 0.06
C SER A 34 0.99 -4.53 -1.31
N THR A 35 -0.14 -3.94 -1.69
CA THR A 35 -0.66 -3.96 -3.07
C THR A 35 -0.20 -2.74 -3.89
N THR A 36 0.52 -1.79 -3.29
CA THR A 36 1.08 -0.61 -3.98
C THR A 36 2.44 -0.94 -4.58
N HIS A 37 3.31 -1.55 -3.77
CA HIS A 37 4.67 -1.95 -4.15
C HIS A 37 4.83 -3.44 -3.85
N PRO A 38 4.22 -4.33 -4.67
CA PRO A 38 4.24 -5.76 -4.41
C PRO A 38 5.65 -6.32 -4.55
N ILE A 39 6.09 -7.08 -3.55
CA ILE A 39 7.37 -7.80 -3.52
C ILE A 39 7.16 -9.21 -2.95
N ASP A 40 8.12 -10.12 -3.15
CA ASP A 40 8.03 -11.52 -2.70
C ASP A 40 8.30 -11.75 -1.19
N ARG A 41 8.01 -10.74 -0.36
CA ARG A 41 8.15 -10.79 1.10
C ARG A 41 7.22 -9.78 1.76
N PRO A 42 6.94 -9.89 3.06
CA PRO A 42 6.24 -8.84 3.79
C PRO A 42 6.96 -7.50 3.63
N THR A 43 6.18 -6.43 3.44
CA THR A 43 6.70 -5.07 3.37
C THR A 43 7.22 -4.64 4.75
N ASP A 44 8.37 -3.96 4.79
CA ASP A 44 8.82 -3.30 6.01
C ASP A 44 7.87 -2.14 6.35
N THR A 45 7.09 -2.32 7.39
CA THR A 45 6.02 -1.40 7.77
C THR A 45 6.54 -0.10 8.40
N THR A 46 7.82 -0.04 8.76
CA THR A 46 8.47 1.21 9.18
C THR A 46 8.66 2.20 8.01
N THR A 47 8.46 1.74 6.78
CA THR A 47 8.58 2.55 5.55
C THR A 47 7.26 3.16 5.07
N LEU A 48 6.12 2.88 5.72
CA LEU A 48 4.78 3.33 5.29
C LEU A 48 4.51 4.80 5.64
N ASN A 49 5.38 5.69 5.18
CA ASN A 49 5.36 7.13 5.40
C ASN A 49 4.42 7.86 4.42
N SER A 50 4.46 9.20 4.43
CA SER A 50 3.62 10.04 3.56
C SER A 50 3.78 9.71 2.07
N THR A 51 4.99 9.42 1.59
CA THR A 51 5.24 8.99 0.21
C THR A 51 4.52 7.68 -0.10
N TYR A 52 4.60 6.68 0.78
CA TYR A 52 3.87 5.42 0.60
C TYR A 52 2.36 5.64 0.44
N TRP A 53 1.77 6.50 1.27
CA TRP A 53 0.33 6.76 1.21
C TRP A 53 -0.08 7.55 -0.04
N TYR A 54 0.75 8.47 -0.52
CA TYR A 54 0.53 9.09 -1.83
C TYR A 54 0.65 8.06 -2.96
N ASP A 55 1.68 7.21 -2.95
CA ASP A 55 1.83 6.13 -3.93
C ASP A 55 0.64 5.19 -3.90
N ASN A 56 0.12 4.86 -2.72
CA ASN A 56 -1.08 4.03 -2.59
C ASN A 56 -2.30 4.66 -3.28
N LEU A 57 -2.45 5.98 -3.16
CA LEU A 57 -3.50 6.72 -3.85
C LEU A 57 -3.27 6.82 -5.36
N ARG A 58 -2.01 6.97 -5.80
CA ARG A 58 -1.63 7.28 -7.18
C ARG A 58 -1.43 6.07 -8.07
N GLN A 59 -0.89 4.97 -7.54
CA GLN A 59 -0.51 3.78 -8.30
C GLN A 59 -1.66 2.76 -8.37
N PRO A 60 -1.66 1.86 -9.37
CA PRO A 60 -2.61 0.75 -9.44
C PRO A 60 -2.55 -0.13 -8.19
N VAL A 61 -3.71 -0.70 -7.83
CA VAL A 61 -3.78 -1.70 -6.76
C VAL A 61 -3.45 -3.08 -7.34
N HIS A 62 -2.28 -3.62 -7.02
CA HIS A 62 -1.80 -4.93 -7.48
C HIS A 62 -2.41 -6.11 -6.69
N PHE A 63 -3.72 -6.10 -6.48
CA PHE A 63 -4.43 -7.08 -5.65
C PHE A 63 -4.22 -8.53 -6.11
N HIS A 64 -4.40 -8.80 -7.40
CA HIS A 64 -4.23 -10.13 -7.97
C HIS A 64 -2.81 -10.67 -7.80
N THR A 65 -1.80 -9.82 -8.04
CA THR A 65 -0.38 -10.18 -7.87
C THR A 65 -0.09 -10.57 -6.42
N THR A 66 -0.53 -9.74 -5.46
CA THR A 66 -0.30 -9.99 -4.04
C THR A 66 -0.99 -11.27 -3.57
N LEU A 67 -2.25 -11.50 -3.97
CA LEU A 67 -2.96 -12.75 -3.63
C LEU A 67 -2.33 -13.99 -4.27
N THR A 68 -1.86 -13.88 -5.52
CA THR A 68 -1.19 -14.99 -6.20
C THR A 68 0.10 -15.39 -5.48
N HIS A 69 0.90 -14.40 -5.05
CA HIS A 69 2.08 -14.64 -4.23
C HIS A 69 1.73 -15.32 -2.89
N LEU A 70 0.72 -14.81 -2.18
CA LEU A 70 0.27 -15.37 -0.89
C LEU A 70 -0.23 -16.82 -1.04
N ASN A 71 -1.01 -17.09 -2.09
CA ASN A 71 -1.48 -18.44 -2.40
C ASN A 71 -0.30 -19.41 -2.67
N ASN A 72 0.66 -18.98 -3.47
CA ASN A 72 1.83 -19.79 -3.82
C ASN A 72 2.79 -20.01 -2.63
N THR A 73 2.69 -19.19 -1.58
CA THR A 73 3.49 -19.31 -0.35
C THR A 73 2.74 -20.00 0.80
N GLY A 74 1.56 -20.58 0.53
CA GLY A 74 0.83 -21.43 1.48
C GLY A 74 -0.27 -20.72 2.26
N HIS A 75 -0.54 -19.44 2.00
CA HIS A 75 -1.71 -18.76 2.54
C HIS A 75 -2.94 -19.12 1.70
N THR A 76 -3.82 -19.96 2.24
CA THR A 76 -4.94 -20.58 1.48
C THR A 76 -6.32 -20.23 2.02
N THR A 77 -6.41 -19.59 3.18
CA THR A 77 -7.67 -19.12 3.78
C THR A 77 -7.68 -17.60 3.78
N TYR A 78 -8.75 -17.01 3.24
CA TYR A 78 -8.93 -15.56 3.12
C TYR A 78 -10.23 -15.16 3.80
N ILE A 79 -10.20 -14.05 4.55
CA ILE A 79 -11.35 -13.48 5.25
C ILE A 79 -11.46 -12.01 4.80
N GLU A 80 -12.62 -11.61 4.31
CA GLU A 80 -12.96 -10.21 4.02
C GLU A 80 -13.69 -9.62 5.24
N THR A 81 -13.20 -8.49 5.74
CA THR A 81 -13.67 -7.83 6.97
C THR A 81 -14.38 -6.52 6.69
#